data_AF-A0A2D4IQ78-F1
#
_entry.id   AF-A0A2D4IQ78-F1
#
_cell.length_a   1.000
_cell.length_b   1.000
_cell.length_c   1.000
_cell.angle_alpha   90.00
_cell.angle_beta   90.00
_cell.angle_gamma   90.00
#
_symmetry.space_group_name_H-M   'P 1'
#
loop_
_entity.id
_entity.type
_entity.pdbx_description
1 polymer ?
#
loop_
_entity_poly.entity_id
_entity_poly.type
_entity_poly.pdbx_seq_one_letter_code
_entity_poly.pdbx_strand_id
1 'polypeptide(L)'
;LKEKGVPASASWEQAMKLISSEPRFSALPKLSEKKQAFNAYKAQRDKEEKEEARLRAKEAKEELQRFLEEHSKMNSITRYRKAEQMFGELEVWALVPERDRKEIY
;
A
#
# COMPACT_ATOMS: atom_id res chain seq x y z
N LEU A 1 11.81 6.10 12.95
CA LEU A 1 10.71 5.11 13.19
C LEU A 1 10.29 4.33 11.93
N LYS A 2 10.29 4.93 10.72
CA LYS A 2 10.09 4.20 9.44
C LYS A 2 11.34 3.44 8.98
N GLU A 3 12.55 3.90 9.33
CA GLU A 3 13.83 3.26 8.95
C GLU A 3 14.22 1.99 9.72
N LYS A 4 13.54 1.64 10.82
CA LYS A 4 13.94 0.51 11.70
C LYS A 4 13.03 -0.72 11.66
N GLY A 5 12.10 -0.79 10.69
CA GLY A 5 11.29 -2.00 10.50
C GLY A 5 10.42 -2.38 11.69
N VAL A 6 9.86 -1.41 12.42
CA VAL A 6 8.89 -1.70 13.49
C VAL A 6 7.60 -2.24 12.84
N PRO A 7 7.22 -3.52 13.05
CA PRO A 7 5.98 -4.06 12.52
C PRO A 7 4.78 -3.37 13.17
N ALA A 8 3.67 -3.19 12.46
CA ALA A 8 2.43 -2.62 13.02
C ALA A 8 1.89 -3.41 14.24
N SER A 9 2.27 -4.69 14.37
CA SER A 9 1.96 -5.58 15.49
C SER A 9 2.88 -5.43 16.70
N ALA A 10 3.90 -4.57 16.67
CA ALA A 10 4.88 -4.44 17.74
C ALA A 10 4.21 -4.01 19.06
N SER A 11 4.52 -4.75 20.13
CA SER A 11 4.08 -4.39 21.47
C SER A 11 4.70 -3.06 21.90
N TRP A 12 4.06 -2.39 22.85
CA TRP A 12 4.56 -1.17 23.49
C TRP A 12 6.03 -1.29 23.92
N GLU A 13 6.46 -2.47 24.38
CA GLU A 13 7.83 -2.75 24.83
C GLU A 13 8.83 -2.89 23.67
N GLN A 14 8.46 -3.55 22.57
CA GLN A 14 9.31 -3.66 21.38
C GLN A 14 9.48 -2.31 20.69
N ALA A 15 8.40 -1.53 20.62
CA ALA A 15 8.46 -0.15 20.16
C ALA A 15 9.33 0.72 21.09
N MET A 16 9.15 0.64 22.41
CA MET A 16 10.01 1.34 23.38
C MET A 16 11.50 1.00 23.19
N LYS A 17 11.86 -0.26 22.90
CA LYS A 17 13.25 -0.68 22.64
C LYS A 17 13.84 -0.12 21.34
N LEU A 18 13.01 0.06 20.31
CA LEU A 18 13.44 0.59 19.02
C LEU A 18 13.53 2.12 19.03
N ILE A 19 12.62 2.77 19.76
CA ILE A 19 12.50 4.24 19.84
C ILE A 19 13.37 4.83 20.96
N SER A 20 13.75 4.08 22.00
CA SER A 20 14.67 4.54 23.06
C SER A 20 16.05 4.97 22.53
N SER A 21 16.42 4.54 21.32
CA SER A 21 17.64 4.96 20.63
C SER A 21 17.54 6.31 19.90
N GLU A 22 16.35 6.94 19.82
CA GLU A 22 16.17 8.28 19.23
C GLU A 22 16.40 9.39 20.27
N PRO A 23 17.31 10.35 20.01
CA PRO A 23 17.60 11.46 20.94
C PRO A 23 16.34 12.24 21.36
N ARG A 24 15.39 12.38 20.43
CA ARG A 24 14.10 13.07 20.60
C ARG A 24 13.18 12.40 21.62
N PHE A 25 13.32 11.09 21.85
CA PHE A 25 12.53 10.35 22.84
C PHE A 25 13.12 10.40 24.25
N SER A 26 14.44 10.63 24.37
CA SER A 26 15.09 10.87 25.67
C SER A 26 14.70 12.22 26.28
N ALA A 27 14.20 13.16 25.47
CA ALA A 27 13.80 14.49 25.87
C ALA A 27 12.38 14.59 26.46
N LEU A 28 11.57 13.52 26.41
CA LEU A 28 10.23 13.49 27.00
C LEU A 28 10.26 12.89 28.41
N PRO A 29 10.13 13.69 29.48
CA PRO A 29 10.27 13.21 30.86
C PRO A 29 9.05 12.42 31.34
N LYS A 30 7.85 12.65 30.79
CA LYS A 30 6.61 12.06 31.29
C LYS A 30 6.16 10.86 30.48
N LEU A 31 5.75 9.80 31.18
CA LEU A 31 5.21 8.57 30.57
C LEU A 31 3.96 8.83 29.71
N SER A 32 3.14 9.83 30.08
CA SER A 32 1.97 10.27 29.32
C SER A 32 2.33 10.83 27.94
N GLU A 33 3.39 11.65 27.86
CA GLU A 33 3.88 12.24 26.61
C GLU A 33 4.47 11.16 25.70
N LYS A 34 5.19 10.18 26.28
CA LYS A 34 5.68 9.00 25.54
C LYS A 34 4.52 8.18 24.95
N LYS A 35 3.42 8.02 25.70
CA LYS A 35 2.22 7.30 25.23
C LYS A 35 1.50 8.03 24.11
N GLN A 36 1.40 9.36 24.21
CA GLN A 36 0.81 10.18 23.16
C GLN A 36 1.63 10.13 21.86
N ALA A 37 2.96 10.26 21.96
CA ALA A 37 3.86 10.17 20.81
C ALA A 37 3.76 8.82 20.09
N PHE A 38 3.65 7.71 20.84
CA PHE A 38 3.48 6.39 20.26
C PHE A 38 2.14 6.20 19.54
N ASN A 39 1.04 6.68 20.14
CA ASN A 39 -0.28 6.61 19.50
C ASN A 39 -0.33 7.45 18.22
N ALA A 40 0.28 8.64 18.25
CA ALA A 40 0.42 9.49 17.07
C ALA A 40 1.23 8.79 15.96
N TYR A 41 2.31 8.11 16.33
CA TYR A 41 3.09 7.32 15.37
C TYR A 41 2.28 6.18 14.75
N LYS A 42 1.53 5.41 15.55
CA LYS A 42 0.65 4.35 15.03
C LYS A 42 -0.36 4.90 14.03
N ALA A 43 -1.06 5.96 14.40
CA ALA A 43 -2.04 6.60 13.52
C ALA A 43 -1.40 7.12 12.22
N GLN A 44 -0.21 7.71 12.31
CA GLN A 44 0.53 8.18 11.13
C GLN A 44 0.96 7.02 10.23
N ARG A 45 1.43 5.90 10.78
CA ARG A 45 1.81 4.72 9.99
C ARG A 45 0.62 4.06 9.30
N ASP A 46 -0.50 3.91 10.00
CA ASP A 46 -1.73 3.38 9.42
C ASP A 46 -2.22 4.27 8.26
N LYS A 47 -2.08 5.59 8.40
CA LYS A 47 -2.41 6.55 7.34
C LYS A 47 -1.49 6.40 6.14
N GLU A 48 -0.17 6.33 6.36
CA GLU A 48 0.82 6.14 5.30
C GLU A 48 0.62 4.82 4.55
N GLU A 49 0.37 3.71 5.26
CA GLU A 49 0.15 2.40 4.63
C GLU A 49 -1.12 2.39 3.76
N LYS A 50 -2.19 3.02 4.23
CA LYS A 50 -3.42 3.21 3.44
C LYS A 50 -3.18 4.08 2.21
N GLU A 51 -2.39 5.13 2.35
CA GLU A 51 -2.07 6.02 1.23
C GLU A 51 -1.18 5.33 0.19
N GLU A 52 -0.15 4.60 0.62
CA GLU A 52 0.72 3.80 -0.24
C GLU A 52 -0.09 2.70 -0.97
N ALA A 53 -1.02 2.03 -0.28
CA ALA A 53 -1.91 1.06 -0.91
C ALA A 53 -2.82 1.70 -1.96
N ARG A 54 -3.36 2.90 -1.68
CA ARG A 54 -4.18 3.66 -2.63
C ARG A 54 -3.38 4.08 -3.86
N LEU A 55 -2.15 4.55 -3.69
CA LEU A 55 -1.27 4.95 -4.79
C LEU A 55 -0.92 3.73 -5.66
N ARG A 56 -0.52 2.61 -5.05
CA ARG A 56 -0.25 1.37 -5.79
C ARG A 56 -1.47 0.86 -6.55
N ALA A 57 -2.66 0.92 -5.97
CA ALA A 57 -3.89 0.54 -6.67
C ALA A 57 -4.18 1.46 -7.86
N LYS A 58 -3.94 2.77 -7.71
CA LYS A 58 -4.08 3.74 -8.81
C LYS A 58 -3.09 3.45 -9.94
N GLU A 59 -1.82 3.24 -9.63
CA GLU A 59 -0.78 2.91 -10.60
C GLU A 59 -1.08 1.60 -11.34
N ALA A 60 -1.52 0.55 -10.63
CA ALA A 60 -1.89 -0.72 -11.25
C ALA A 60 -3.06 -0.57 -12.24
N LYS A 61 -4.06 0.26 -11.91
CA LYS A 61 -5.18 0.55 -12.82
C LYS A 61 -4.72 1.29 -14.08
N GLU A 62 -3.90 2.33 -13.93
CA GLU A 62 -3.37 3.10 -15.06
C GLU A 62 -2.47 2.25 -15.95
N GLU A 63 -1.66 1.37 -15.36
CA GLU A 63 -0.82 0.43 -16.10
C GLU A 63 -1.64 -0.59 -16.87
N LEU A 64 -2.67 -1.17 -16.24
CA LEU A 64 -3.57 -2.07 -16.94
C LEU A 64 -4.29 -1.37 -18.11
N GLN A 65 -4.75 -0.14 -17.91
CA GLN A 65 -5.38 0.63 -18.97
C GLN A 65 -4.44 0.83 -20.16
N ARG A 66 -3.22 1.33 -19.92
CA ARG A 66 -2.20 1.48 -20.98
C ARG A 66 -1.89 0.16 -21.67
N PHE A 67 -1.73 -0.91 -20.90
CA PHE A 67 -1.50 -2.24 -21.44
C PHE A 67 -2.62 -2.65 -22.40
N LEU A 68 -3.90 -2.45 -22.04
CA LEU A 68 -5.01 -2.81 -22.92
C LEU A 68 -5.11 -1.92 -24.17
N GLU A 69 -4.76 -0.64 -24.06
CA GLU A 69 -4.75 0.31 -25.17
C GLU A 69 -3.64 0.04 -26.19
N GLU A 70 -2.45 -0.38 -25.73
CA GLU A 70 -1.27 -0.57 -26.57
C GLU A 70 -1.06 -2.02 -27.04
N HIS A 71 -1.67 -3.00 -26.37
CA HIS A 71 -1.40 -4.41 -26.66
C HIS A 71 -1.95 -4.81 -28.04
N SER A 72 -1.07 -5.30 -28.93
CA SER A 72 -1.37 -5.67 -30.33
C SER A 72 -2.58 -6.59 -30.55
N LYS A 73 -2.90 -7.46 -29.59
CA LYS A 73 -4.06 -8.37 -29.63
C LYS A 73 -5.38 -7.75 -29.12
N MET A 74 -5.36 -6.53 -28.61
CA MET A 74 -6.53 -5.78 -28.17
C MET A 74 -7.12 -4.95 -29.31
N ASN A 75 -8.44 -4.81 -29.32
CA ASN A 75 -9.21 -3.97 -30.23
C ASN A 75 -10.61 -3.73 -29.65
N SER A 76 -11.37 -2.81 -30.26
CA SER A 76 -12.71 -2.39 -29.79
C SER A 76 -13.79 -3.47 -29.75
N ILE A 77 -13.57 -4.63 -30.41
CA ILE A 77 -14.53 -5.74 -30.43
C ILE A 77 -14.15 -6.87 -29.46
N THR A 78 -12.94 -6.81 -28.88
CA THR A 78 -12.51 -7.80 -27.90
C THR A 78 -13.45 -7.70 -26.71
N ARG A 79 -13.97 -8.83 -26.23
CA ARG A 79 -14.84 -8.87 -25.05
C ARG A 79 -14.00 -9.14 -23.80
N TYR A 80 -14.44 -8.62 -22.65
CA TYR A 80 -13.77 -8.81 -21.37
C TYR A 80 -13.39 -10.28 -21.12
N ARG A 81 -14.31 -11.23 -21.31
CA ARG A 81 -14.01 -12.67 -21.14
C ARG A 81 -12.85 -13.17 -22.00
N LYS A 82 -12.69 -12.62 -23.21
CA LYS A 82 -11.58 -13.00 -24.09
C LYS A 82 -10.27 -12.38 -23.60
N ALA A 83 -10.29 -11.12 -23.17
CA ALA A 83 -9.14 -10.47 -22.54
C ALA A 83 -8.71 -11.20 -21.25
N GLU A 84 -9.66 -11.60 -20.41
CA GLU A 84 -9.40 -12.41 -19.21
C GLU A 84 -8.76 -13.76 -19.53
N GLN A 85 -9.21 -14.45 -20.59
CA GLN A 85 -8.55 -15.67 -21.05
C GLN A 85 -7.14 -15.44 -21.58
N MET A 86 -6.85 -14.28 -22.17
CA MET A 86 -5.53 -13.98 -22.76
C MET A 86 -4.53 -13.47 -21.72
N PHE A 87 -4.99 -12.67 -20.76
CA PHE A 87 -4.14 -11.90 -19.86
C PHE A 87 -4.34 -12.27 -18.39
N GLY A 88 -5.24 -13.21 -18.07
CA GLY A 88 -5.61 -13.63 -16.72
C GLY A 88 -4.44 -13.93 -15.79
N GLU A 89 -3.38 -14.52 -16.34
CA GLU A 89 -2.18 -14.93 -15.61
C GLU A 89 -1.07 -13.87 -15.60
N LEU A 90 -1.24 -12.77 -16.34
CA LEU A 90 -0.25 -11.68 -16.36
C LEU A 90 -0.37 -10.84 -15.09
N GLU A 91 0.78 -10.43 -14.56
CA GLU A 91 0.85 -9.64 -13.34
C GLU A 91 0.07 -8.31 -13.46
N VAL A 92 0.21 -7.61 -14.60
CA VAL A 92 -0.53 -6.36 -14.88
C VAL A 92 -2.06 -6.52 -14.79
N TRP A 93 -2.56 -7.72 -15.09
CA TRP A 93 -3.98 -8.05 -14.97
C TRP A 93 -4.33 -8.53 -13.55
N ALA A 94 -3.49 -9.34 -12.92
CA ALA A 94 -3.71 -9.90 -11.59
C ALA A 94 -3.61 -8.86 -10.46
N LEU A 95 -2.79 -7.81 -10.62
CA LEU A 95 -2.63 -6.73 -9.65
C LEU A 95 -3.90 -5.86 -9.48
N VAL A 96 -4.82 -5.90 -10.45
CA VAL A 96 -6.05 -5.13 -10.42
C VAL A 96 -7.23 -6.04 -10.04
N PRO A 97 -8.01 -5.72 -8.99
CA PRO A 97 -9.20 -6.49 -8.62
C PRO A 97 -10.21 -6.62 -9.78
N GLU A 98 -10.94 -7.72 -9.86
CA GLU A 98 -11.91 -7.96 -10.96
C GLU A 98 -12.92 -6.84 -11.18
N ARG A 99 -13.43 -6.26 -10.07
CA ARG A 99 -14.36 -5.13 -10.15
C ARG A 99 -13.75 -3.96 -10.91
N ASP A 100 -12.50 -3.62 -10.59
CA ASP A 100 -11.78 -2.51 -11.19
C ASP A 100 -11.37 -2.83 -12.64
N ARG A 101 -10.99 -4.08 -12.93
CA ARG A 101 -10.73 -4.52 -14.31
C ARG A 101 -11.93 -4.31 -15.22
N LYS A 102 -13.15 -4.61 -14.73
CA LYS A 102 -14.40 -4.38 -15.46
C LYS A 102 -14.81 -2.92 -15.58
N GLU A 103 -14.32 -2.05 -14.69
CA GLU A 103 -14.52 -0.60 -14.79
C GLU A 103 -13.57 0.03 -15.84
N ILE A 104 -12.36 -0.54 -16.00
CA ILE A 104 -11.37 -0.10 -17.00
C ILE A 104 -11.72 -0.56 -18.41
N TYR A 105 -12.25 -1.78 -18.54
CA TYR A 105 -12.58 -2.43 -19.81
C TYR A 105 -13.89 -1.94 -20.42
#